data_AF-A0A2N8C1K1-F1
#
_entry.id   AF-A0A2N8C1K1-F1
#
_cell.length_a   1.000
_cell.length_b   1.000
_cell.length_c   1.000
_cell.angle_alpha   90.00
_cell.angle_beta   90.00
_cell.angle_gamma   90.00
#
_symmetry.space_group_name_H-M   'P 1'
#
loop_
_entity.id
_entity.type
_entity.pdbx_description
1 polymer ?
#
loop_
_entity_poly.entity_id
_entity_poly.type
_entity_poly.pdbx_seq_one_letter_code
_entity_poly.pdbx_strand_id
1 'polypeptide(L)'
;MAIAIILILIVVASVLFNILAPWHATPAASNWGSIDTTQFITLVISGIFFIAITVFMAVAVMRYRHKDGARAAYQPGNKKLELWLIIVTSVGIAAMLAPGLVVYSDFVRVPKKAYELEVVAQQWQWAFRFPGRDGKLGKSDIKFADSINPFGLDLKDPAGQDDILILNNEVHLPLDKPVKVLLRSKDVLHDFDVPQMRGKMDMVPGMVSYFWFTPTKTGQYEIMCAEYCGVGHYNMRGHMIVDEQNAFDQWLSSQPTFAQTLAAAAKPSRDSVLEKGRLLVEKYGCNACHSQDGSASLGPGWKGLYGRTEQLADGTSVQVDEAYLKSAILDPKARRVQGYPPVMVAYTLNDDELGALVTLIKSLGTARQGDELSAPGEDLAAQGQQLAKSFGCLACHSVDGSKGVGPSWQGLYGKTETLEDGTRIKVDEDYIKESVLKPNAKIVKGYAPIMPTFTPSDKELSALIAFIKSKANADADTSKAEPGK
;
A
#
# COMPACT_ATOMS: atom_id res chain seq x y z
N MET A 1 -43.23 -10.88 -30.22
CA MET A 1 -42.92 -12.14 -29.51
C MET A 1 -41.46 -12.21 -29.11
N ALA A 2 -40.51 -11.95 -30.03
CA ALA A 2 -39.07 -11.91 -29.71
C ALA A 2 -38.74 -11.07 -28.47
N ILE A 3 -39.28 -9.86 -28.36
CA ILE A 3 -39.06 -8.97 -27.20
C ILE A 3 -39.50 -9.63 -25.88
N ALA A 4 -40.70 -10.21 -25.81
CA ALA A 4 -41.17 -10.85 -24.59
C ALA A 4 -40.30 -12.05 -24.19
N ILE A 5 -39.84 -12.83 -25.17
CA ILE A 5 -38.91 -13.95 -24.94
C ILE A 5 -37.59 -13.42 -24.38
N ILE A 6 -37.02 -12.37 -24.98
CA ILE A 6 -35.79 -11.73 -24.51
C ILE A 6 -35.93 -11.24 -23.06
N LEU A 7 -37.05 -10.60 -22.71
CA LEU A 7 -37.30 -10.12 -21.35
C LEU A 7 -37.32 -11.26 -20.33
N ILE A 8 -37.99 -12.38 -20.65
CA ILE A 8 -38.00 -13.55 -19.77
C ILE A 8 -36.61 -14.18 -19.67
N LEU A 9 -35.88 -14.28 -20.78
CA LEU A 9 -34.50 -14.79 -20.79
C LEU A 9 -33.57 -13.92 -19.95
N ILE A 10 -33.72 -12.59 -19.99
CA ILE A 10 -32.96 -11.66 -19.13
C ILE A 10 -33.26 -11.95 -17.66
N VAL A 11 -34.54 -12.08 -17.27
CA VAL A 11 -34.90 -12.38 -15.88
C VAL A 11 -34.28 -13.71 -15.44
N VAL A 12 -34.45 -14.77 -16.23
CA VAL A 12 -33.89 -16.08 -15.92
C VAL A 12 -32.37 -16.03 -15.82
N ALA A 13 -31.70 -15.39 -16.78
CA ALA A 13 -30.24 -15.25 -16.79
C ALA A 13 -29.74 -14.44 -15.60
N SER A 14 -30.39 -13.33 -15.22
CA SER A 14 -30.02 -12.52 -14.06
C SER A 14 -30.21 -13.27 -12.74
N VAL A 15 -31.30 -14.01 -12.57
CA VAL A 15 -31.55 -14.82 -11.37
C VAL A 15 -30.55 -15.97 -11.28
N LEU A 16 -30.33 -16.70 -12.38
CA LEU A 16 -29.33 -17.77 -12.44
C LEU A 16 -27.93 -17.22 -12.19
N PHE A 17 -27.58 -16.08 -12.78
CA PHE A 17 -26.29 -15.42 -12.52
C PHE A 17 -26.15 -15.07 -11.04
N ASN A 18 -27.17 -14.49 -10.40
CA ASN A 18 -27.09 -14.16 -8.98
C ASN A 18 -26.92 -15.38 -8.06
N ILE A 19 -27.56 -16.51 -8.40
CA ILE A 19 -27.48 -17.75 -7.60
C ILE A 19 -26.16 -18.51 -7.87
N LEU A 20 -25.70 -18.52 -9.12
CA LEU A 20 -24.56 -19.34 -9.56
C LEU A 20 -23.24 -18.57 -9.56
N ALA A 21 -23.25 -17.24 -9.62
CA ALA A 21 -22.03 -16.46 -9.64
C ALA A 21 -21.34 -16.51 -8.27
N PRO A 22 -20.00 -16.65 -8.23
CA PRO A 22 -19.23 -16.68 -6.99
C PRO A 22 -19.03 -15.30 -6.35
N TRP A 23 -19.79 -14.28 -6.79
CA TRP A 23 -19.63 -12.89 -6.35
C TRP A 23 -20.40 -12.63 -5.05
N HIS A 24 -19.85 -13.13 -3.95
CA HIS A 24 -20.31 -12.78 -2.62
C HIS A 24 -19.46 -11.65 -2.05
N ALA A 25 -20.09 -10.77 -1.26
CA ALA A 25 -19.35 -9.79 -0.48
C ALA A 25 -18.32 -10.54 0.39
N THR A 26 -17.11 -9.99 0.49
CA THR A 26 -16.11 -10.52 1.44
C THR A 26 -16.71 -10.51 2.83
N PRO A 27 -16.55 -11.56 3.65
CA PRO A 27 -17.12 -11.56 5.00
C PRO A 27 -16.64 -10.33 5.79
N ALA A 28 -17.55 -9.64 6.47
CA ALA A 28 -17.19 -8.54 7.35
C ALA A 28 -16.20 -9.02 8.42
N ALA A 29 -15.19 -8.19 8.68
CA ALA A 29 -14.21 -8.37 9.75
C ALA A 29 -14.39 -7.31 10.85
N SER A 30 -15.58 -6.71 10.91
CA SER A 30 -15.94 -5.70 11.91
C SER A 30 -17.37 -5.89 12.43
N ASN A 31 -17.75 -5.06 13.40
CA ASN A 31 -19.10 -4.99 13.97
C ASN A 31 -20.21 -4.60 12.96
N TRP A 32 -19.87 -4.29 11.71
CA TRP A 32 -20.79 -3.75 10.71
C TRP A 32 -21.49 -4.81 9.82
N GLY A 33 -21.63 -6.05 10.30
CA GLY A 33 -22.44 -7.08 9.61
C GLY A 33 -23.91 -6.69 9.36
N SER A 34 -24.42 -5.68 10.07
CA SER A 34 -25.75 -5.10 9.82
C SER A 34 -25.84 -4.37 8.48
N ILE A 35 -24.73 -3.85 7.94
CA ILE A 35 -24.66 -3.25 6.60
C ILE A 35 -24.87 -4.34 5.55
N ASP A 36 -24.19 -5.48 5.68
CA ASP A 36 -24.35 -6.64 4.78
C ASP A 36 -25.80 -7.13 4.79
N THR A 37 -26.41 -7.19 5.98
CA THR A 37 -27.83 -7.56 6.14
C THR A 37 -28.75 -6.59 5.41
N THR A 38 -28.51 -5.29 5.52
CA THR A 38 -29.31 -4.24 4.86
C THR A 38 -29.14 -4.28 3.34
N GLN A 39 -27.92 -4.50 2.86
CA GLN A 39 -27.63 -4.70 1.43
C GLN A 39 -28.34 -5.95 0.89
N PHE A 40 -28.33 -7.06 1.65
CA PHE A 40 -29.02 -8.29 1.27
C PHE A 40 -30.54 -8.10 1.20
N ILE A 41 -31.16 -7.44 2.19
CA ILE A 41 -32.59 -7.10 2.17
C ILE A 41 -32.92 -6.26 0.93
N THR A 42 -32.10 -5.25 0.63
CA THR A 42 -32.26 -4.39 -0.54
C THR A 42 -32.21 -5.21 -1.83
N LEU A 43 -31.20 -6.08 -1.97
CA LEU A 43 -31.03 -6.95 -3.13
C LEU A 43 -32.26 -7.84 -3.35
N VAL A 44 -32.78 -8.48 -2.28
CA VAL A 44 -33.96 -9.36 -2.36
C VAL A 44 -35.21 -8.57 -2.76
N ILE A 45 -35.49 -7.44 -2.12
CA ILE A 45 -36.66 -6.61 -2.41
C ILE A 45 -36.58 -6.08 -3.86
N SER A 46 -35.46 -5.48 -4.25
CA SER A 46 -35.24 -5.00 -5.62
C SER A 46 -35.34 -6.14 -6.64
N GLY A 47 -34.84 -7.34 -6.32
CA GLY A 47 -34.95 -8.53 -7.15
C GLY A 47 -36.40 -8.95 -7.37
N ILE A 48 -37.24 -8.97 -6.34
CA ILE A 48 -38.68 -9.27 -6.44
C ILE A 48 -39.37 -8.28 -7.39
N PHE A 49 -39.14 -6.97 -7.21
CA PHE A 49 -39.72 -5.94 -8.08
C PHE A 49 -39.20 -6.02 -9.52
N PHE A 50 -37.91 -6.29 -9.70
CA PHE A 50 -37.30 -6.49 -11.02
C PHE A 50 -37.99 -7.65 -11.77
N ILE A 51 -38.17 -8.81 -11.11
CA ILE A 51 -38.87 -9.97 -11.69
C ILE A 51 -40.32 -9.60 -12.00
N ALA A 52 -41.05 -9.04 -11.05
CA ALA A 52 -42.47 -8.72 -11.19
C ALA A 52 -42.73 -7.74 -12.34
N ILE A 53 -41.97 -6.65 -12.42
CA ILE A 53 -42.12 -5.61 -13.45
C ILE A 53 -41.75 -6.17 -14.82
N THR A 54 -40.65 -6.92 -14.92
CA THR A 54 -40.17 -7.44 -16.20
C THR A 54 -41.08 -8.54 -16.75
N VAL A 55 -41.55 -9.44 -15.89
CA VAL A 55 -42.54 -10.47 -16.26
C VAL A 55 -43.87 -9.82 -16.65
N PHE A 56 -44.35 -8.83 -15.89
CA PHE A 56 -45.54 -8.08 -16.25
C PHE A 56 -45.41 -7.43 -17.64
N MET A 57 -44.27 -6.80 -17.93
CA MET A 57 -44.00 -6.21 -19.24
C MET A 57 -43.99 -7.27 -20.35
N ALA A 58 -43.37 -8.44 -20.13
CA ALA A 58 -43.40 -9.54 -21.08
C ALA A 58 -44.83 -10.04 -21.34
N VAL A 59 -45.62 -10.23 -20.27
CA VAL A 59 -47.04 -10.61 -20.34
C VAL A 59 -47.84 -9.57 -21.11
N ALA A 60 -47.63 -8.27 -20.84
CA ALA A 60 -48.32 -7.19 -21.54
C ALA A 60 -48.00 -7.21 -23.05
N VAL A 61 -46.73 -7.33 -23.42
CA VAL A 61 -46.29 -7.44 -24.82
C VAL A 61 -46.90 -8.66 -25.52
N MET A 62 -47.04 -9.79 -24.83
CA MET A 62 -47.66 -11.00 -25.39
C MET A 62 -49.18 -10.86 -25.51
N ARG A 63 -49.83 -10.38 -24.46
CA ARG A 63 -51.29 -10.32 -24.31
C ARG A 63 -51.95 -9.22 -25.15
N TYR A 64 -51.25 -8.09 -25.30
CA TYR A 64 -51.70 -6.90 -26.03
C TYR A 64 -50.92 -6.67 -27.32
N ARG A 65 -50.28 -7.72 -27.86
CA ARG A 65 -49.66 -7.70 -29.18
C ARG A 65 -50.67 -7.25 -30.24
N HIS A 66 -50.22 -6.45 -31.20
CA HIS A 66 -51.04 -6.04 -32.33
C HIS A 66 -51.66 -7.24 -33.05
N LYS A 67 -52.93 -7.09 -33.43
CA LYS A 67 -53.71 -8.03 -34.25
C LYS A 67 -54.51 -7.20 -35.25
N ASP A 68 -54.45 -7.60 -36.51
CA ASP A 68 -55.17 -6.90 -37.58
C ASP A 68 -56.68 -6.86 -37.27
N GLY A 69 -57.29 -5.69 -37.46
CA GLY A 69 -58.70 -5.46 -37.16
C GLY A 69 -59.04 -5.27 -35.68
N ALA A 70 -58.10 -5.44 -34.74
CA ALA A 70 -58.33 -5.18 -33.33
C ALA A 70 -58.02 -3.71 -32.97
N ARG A 71 -58.95 -3.04 -32.27
CA ARG A 71 -58.77 -1.69 -31.75
C ARG A 71 -58.44 -1.73 -30.26
N ALA A 72 -57.46 -0.94 -29.82
CA ALA A 72 -57.12 -0.81 -28.41
C ALA A 72 -58.27 -0.18 -27.62
N ALA A 73 -58.51 -0.66 -26.40
CA ALA A 73 -59.46 -0.04 -25.48
C ALA A 73 -58.90 1.30 -24.98
N TYR A 74 -59.73 2.35 -25.01
CA TYR A 74 -59.36 3.66 -24.46
C TYR A 74 -59.64 3.69 -22.95
N GLN A 75 -58.61 3.49 -22.14
CA GLN A 75 -58.65 3.57 -20.68
C GLN A 75 -57.47 4.40 -20.18
N PRO A 76 -57.59 5.74 -20.12
CA PRO A 76 -56.46 6.62 -19.82
C PRO A 76 -56.03 6.59 -18.34
N GLY A 77 -56.81 6.00 -17.43
CA GLY A 77 -56.44 5.93 -16.01
C GLY A 77 -57.36 5.06 -15.17
N ASN A 78 -56.91 4.75 -13.97
CA ASN A 78 -57.66 4.00 -12.98
C ASN A 78 -57.24 4.43 -11.58
N LYS A 79 -58.00 5.36 -10.98
CA LYS A 79 -57.70 5.94 -9.65
C LYS A 79 -57.50 4.90 -8.55
N LYS A 80 -58.24 3.79 -8.58
CA LYS A 80 -58.11 2.72 -7.57
C LYS A 80 -56.77 2.00 -7.72
N LEU A 81 -56.38 1.68 -8.96
CA LEU A 81 -55.10 1.05 -9.25
C LEU A 81 -53.94 1.99 -8.93
N GLU A 82 -54.03 3.25 -9.33
CA GLU A 82 -53.05 4.28 -9.04
C GLU A 82 -52.82 4.43 -7.53
N LEU A 83 -53.90 4.57 -6.75
CA LEU A 83 -53.81 4.66 -5.29
C LEU A 83 -53.17 3.40 -4.67
N TRP A 84 -53.57 2.21 -5.15
CA TRP A 84 -53.02 0.96 -4.63
C TRP A 84 -51.52 0.83 -4.93
N LEU A 85 -51.09 1.17 -6.16
CA LEU A 85 -49.67 1.16 -6.54
C LEU A 85 -48.86 2.16 -5.73
N ILE A 86 -49.38 3.37 -5.49
CA ILE A 86 -48.72 4.37 -4.64
C ILE A 86 -48.53 3.83 -3.22
N ILE A 87 -49.56 3.24 -2.61
CA ILE A 87 -49.48 2.70 -1.25
C ILE A 87 -48.46 1.57 -1.19
N VAL A 88 -48.55 0.58 -2.10
CA VAL A 88 -47.65 -0.58 -2.12
C VAL A 88 -46.20 -0.16 -2.35
N THR A 89 -45.94 0.73 -3.31
CA THR A 89 -44.57 1.23 -3.57
C THR A 89 -44.04 2.05 -2.40
N SER A 90 -44.85 2.91 -1.79
CA SER A 90 -44.45 3.69 -0.61
C SER A 90 -44.10 2.80 0.58
N VAL A 91 -44.91 1.77 0.84
CA VAL A 91 -44.63 0.76 1.87
C VAL A 91 -43.35 -0.01 1.55
N GLY A 92 -43.15 -0.42 0.29
CA GLY A 92 -41.93 -1.11 -0.15
C GLY A 92 -40.67 -0.27 0.05
N ILE A 93 -40.71 1.02 -0.33
CA ILE A 93 -39.60 1.96 -0.12
C ILE A 93 -39.35 2.18 1.37
N ALA A 94 -40.40 2.38 2.17
CA ALA A 94 -40.26 2.54 3.61
C ALA A 94 -39.64 1.30 4.29
N ALA A 95 -40.07 0.11 3.90
CA ALA A 95 -39.51 -1.16 4.38
C ALA A 95 -38.04 -1.34 3.99
N MET A 96 -37.64 -0.85 2.81
CA MET A 96 -36.25 -0.89 2.34
C MET A 96 -35.36 0.14 3.07
N LEU A 97 -35.87 1.34 3.37
CA LEU A 97 -35.09 2.42 3.98
C LEU A 97 -35.00 2.33 5.51
N ALA A 98 -36.03 1.84 6.19
CA ALA A 98 -36.10 1.84 7.65
C ALA A 98 -34.92 1.11 8.34
N PRO A 99 -34.49 -0.09 7.89
CA PRO A 99 -33.30 -0.74 8.47
C PRO A 99 -32.03 0.10 8.30
N GLY A 100 -31.86 0.74 7.14
CA GLY A 100 -30.71 1.60 6.86
C GLY A 100 -30.62 2.81 7.81
N LEU A 101 -31.75 3.38 8.20
CA LEU A 101 -31.78 4.49 9.18
C LEU A 101 -31.32 4.05 10.57
N VAL A 102 -31.65 2.83 11.00
CA VAL A 102 -31.18 2.27 12.28
C VAL A 102 -29.67 2.07 12.23
N VAL A 103 -29.16 1.43 11.17
CA VAL A 103 -27.72 1.22 10.98
C VAL A 103 -26.97 2.54 10.91
N TYR A 104 -27.49 3.53 10.19
CA TYR A 104 -26.89 4.86 10.11
C TYR A 104 -26.83 5.56 11.47
N SER A 105 -27.90 5.46 12.27
CA SER A 105 -27.92 6.00 13.62
C SER A 105 -26.83 5.39 14.51
N ASP A 106 -26.51 4.11 14.35
CA ASP A 106 -25.42 3.47 15.08
C ASP A 106 -24.06 3.87 14.51
N PHE A 107 -23.93 3.96 13.19
CA PHE A 107 -22.70 4.35 12.51
C PHE A 107 -22.23 5.75 12.90
N VAL A 108 -23.14 6.71 13.08
CA VAL A 108 -22.76 8.08 13.50
C VAL A 108 -22.49 8.22 15.01
N ARG A 109 -22.76 7.18 15.82
CA ARG A 109 -22.56 7.20 17.28
C ARG A 109 -21.26 6.49 17.66
N VAL A 110 -20.18 7.25 17.73
CA VAL A 110 -18.87 6.72 18.15
C VAL A 110 -18.90 6.28 19.63
N PRO A 111 -18.41 5.07 19.96
CA PRO A 111 -18.25 4.62 21.34
C PRO A 111 -17.34 5.55 22.16
N LYS A 112 -17.72 5.86 23.40
CA LYS A 112 -16.98 6.80 24.28
C LYS A 112 -15.53 6.38 24.61
N LYS A 113 -15.23 5.09 24.51
CA LYS A 113 -13.90 4.50 24.79
C LYS A 113 -13.23 3.98 23.51
N ALA A 114 -13.61 4.52 22.35
CA ALA A 114 -12.96 4.18 21.11
C ALA A 114 -11.49 4.63 21.16
N TYR A 115 -10.59 3.74 20.78
CA TYR A 115 -9.18 4.02 20.62
C TYR A 115 -9.01 4.96 19.41
N GLU A 116 -8.24 6.04 19.56
CA GLU A 116 -8.06 7.00 18.48
C GLU A 116 -6.89 6.58 17.60
N LEU A 117 -7.14 6.58 16.29
CA LEU A 117 -6.14 6.44 15.24
C LEU A 117 -6.33 7.63 14.30
N GLU A 118 -5.28 8.40 14.03
CA GLU A 118 -5.32 9.36 12.93
C GLU A 118 -4.59 8.81 11.71
N VAL A 119 -5.25 8.91 10.56
CA VAL A 119 -4.70 8.63 9.24
C VAL A 119 -4.48 9.95 8.52
N VAL A 120 -3.28 10.12 7.98
CA VAL A 120 -2.91 11.24 7.14
C VAL A 120 -2.63 10.75 5.73
N ALA A 121 -3.34 11.34 4.77
CA ALA A 121 -3.18 11.06 3.35
C ALA A 121 -2.31 12.12 2.68
N GLN A 122 -1.47 11.67 1.74
CA GLN A 122 -0.85 12.52 0.73
C GLN A 122 -0.70 11.70 -0.58
N GLN A 123 -0.54 12.36 -1.72
CA GLN A 123 -0.24 11.68 -2.98
C GLN A 123 1.11 10.94 -2.86
N TRP A 124 1.20 9.61 -2.96
CA TRP A 124 0.15 8.57 -2.93
C TRP A 124 0.48 7.54 -1.84
N GLN A 125 0.42 7.96 -0.58
CA GLN A 125 0.80 7.20 0.60
C GLN A 125 -0.07 7.54 1.82
N TRP A 126 -0.12 6.57 2.73
CA TRP A 126 -0.77 6.65 4.02
C TRP A 126 0.28 6.81 5.11
N ALA A 127 -0.02 7.60 6.12
CA ALA A 127 0.72 7.66 7.36
C ALA A 127 -0.25 7.62 8.53
N PHE A 128 0.19 7.09 9.66
CA PHE A 128 -0.67 6.85 10.80
C PHE A 128 -0.05 7.40 12.07
N ARG A 129 -0.89 7.88 12.99
CA ARG A 129 -0.44 8.20 14.34
C ARG A 129 -1.42 7.72 15.41
N PHE A 130 -0.87 7.31 16.53
CA PHE A 130 -1.60 6.96 17.75
C PHE A 130 -1.26 7.93 18.88
N PRO A 131 -2.20 8.19 19.80
CA PRO A 131 -1.90 8.93 21.01
C PRO A 131 -0.86 8.20 21.84
N GLY A 132 -0.03 8.97 22.53
CA GLY A 132 0.99 8.45 23.43
C GLY A 132 0.46 7.97 24.76
N ARG A 133 1.28 8.10 25.80
CA ARG A 133 0.97 7.69 27.18
C ARG A 133 -0.12 8.57 27.79
N ASP A 134 -0.25 9.81 27.34
CA ASP A 134 -1.27 10.73 27.82
C ASP A 134 -2.68 10.44 27.25
N GLY A 135 -2.76 9.55 26.26
CA GLY A 135 -3.99 9.12 25.60
C GLY A 135 -4.65 10.21 24.75
N LYS A 136 -3.90 11.25 24.34
CA LYS A 136 -4.41 12.36 23.52
C LYS A 136 -3.52 12.54 22.30
N LEU A 137 -4.14 12.86 21.17
CA LEU A 137 -3.40 13.29 19.99
C LEU A 137 -3.01 14.76 20.11
N GLY A 138 -1.79 15.08 19.71
CA GLY A 138 -1.33 16.44 19.57
C GLY A 138 -2.08 17.22 18.51
N LYS A 139 -2.13 18.55 18.68
CA LYS A 139 -2.62 19.48 17.67
C LYS A 139 -1.80 19.36 16.40
N SER A 140 -2.48 19.43 15.26
CA SER A 140 -1.84 19.40 13.95
C SER A 140 -2.49 20.32 12.94
N ASP A 141 -1.68 20.89 12.05
CA ASP A 141 -2.08 21.83 11.01
C ASP A 141 -1.12 21.68 9.83
N ILE A 142 -1.64 21.76 8.61
CA ILE A 142 -0.84 21.61 7.40
C ILE A 142 0.29 22.65 7.31
N LYS A 143 0.11 23.84 7.92
CA LYS A 143 1.13 24.89 7.94
C LYS A 143 2.41 24.49 8.71
N PHE A 144 2.30 23.49 9.58
CA PHE A 144 3.44 22.95 10.32
C PHE A 144 4.08 21.77 9.61
N ALA A 145 3.50 21.31 8.49
CA ALA A 145 3.98 20.13 7.79
C ALA A 145 5.18 20.45 6.89
N ASP A 146 6.24 19.67 7.03
CA ASP A 146 7.45 19.75 6.21
C ASP A 146 8.08 18.35 6.04
N SER A 147 9.36 18.29 5.62
CA SER A 147 10.06 17.01 5.43
C SER A 147 10.44 16.28 6.71
N ILE A 148 10.51 16.96 7.86
CA ILE A 148 10.85 16.37 9.16
C ILE A 148 9.61 16.22 10.07
N ASN A 149 8.54 16.93 9.76
CA ASN A 149 7.24 16.88 10.43
C ASN A 149 6.13 16.56 9.42
N PRO A 150 6.07 15.34 8.85
CA PRO A 150 5.13 15.01 7.80
C PRO A 150 3.66 15.04 8.28
N PHE A 151 3.38 14.94 9.57
CA PHE A 151 2.03 15.01 10.13
C PHE A 151 1.54 16.45 10.37
N GLY A 152 2.45 17.43 10.33
CA GLY A 152 2.15 18.82 10.68
C GLY A 152 1.77 18.99 12.15
N LEU A 153 2.43 18.26 13.06
CA LEU A 153 2.24 18.40 14.50
C LEU A 153 2.75 19.76 15.00
N ASP A 154 2.03 20.39 15.93
CA ASP A 154 2.50 21.62 16.59
C ASP A 154 3.63 21.27 17.57
N LEU A 155 4.86 21.68 17.26
CA LEU A 155 6.04 21.43 18.09
C LEU A 155 5.91 22.01 19.51
N LYS A 156 5.02 22.98 19.72
CA LYS A 156 4.80 23.61 21.03
C LYS A 156 3.75 22.90 21.85
N ASP A 157 3.00 21.95 21.27
CA ASP A 157 1.98 21.20 21.99
C ASP A 157 2.63 20.02 22.74
N PRO A 158 2.56 20.00 24.09
CA PRO A 158 3.11 18.90 24.87
C PRO A 158 2.44 17.57 24.59
N ALA A 159 1.14 17.57 24.26
CA ALA A 159 0.38 16.35 23.97
C ALA A 159 0.82 15.67 22.67
N GLY A 160 1.44 16.41 21.74
CA GLY A 160 1.95 15.84 20.50
C GLY A 160 3.32 15.21 20.62
N GLN A 161 4.03 15.40 21.74
CA GLN A 161 5.44 14.97 21.84
C GLN A 161 5.58 13.45 21.97
N ASP A 162 4.63 12.79 22.64
CA ASP A 162 4.57 11.35 22.79
C ASP A 162 3.65 10.65 21.79
N ASP A 163 3.07 11.38 20.83
CA ASP A 163 2.36 10.79 19.70
C ASP A 163 3.28 9.79 18.97
N ILE A 164 2.76 8.59 18.74
CA ILE A 164 3.48 7.48 18.12
C ILE A 164 3.24 7.55 16.61
N LEU A 165 4.32 7.62 15.84
CA LEU A 165 4.28 7.89 14.40
C LEU A 165 4.62 6.66 13.58
N ILE A 166 3.80 6.40 12.56
CA ILE A 166 3.96 5.31 11.62
C ILE A 166 3.98 5.92 10.22
N LEU A 167 5.17 5.91 9.61
CA LEU A 167 5.46 6.60 8.36
C LEU A 167 5.37 5.68 7.13
N ASN A 168 5.01 4.42 7.31
CA ASN A 168 4.81 3.47 6.23
C ASN A 168 3.31 3.24 5.98
N ASN A 169 3.00 2.56 4.88
CA ASN A 169 1.63 2.24 4.46
C ASN A 169 1.02 1.05 5.24
N GLU A 170 1.47 0.75 6.46
CA GLU A 170 1.00 -0.39 7.25
C GLU A 170 0.66 0.04 8.67
N VAL A 171 -0.55 -0.30 9.13
CA VAL A 171 -1.02 0.01 10.48
C VAL A 171 -1.53 -1.25 11.15
N HIS A 172 -1.23 -1.42 12.43
CA HIS A 172 -1.81 -2.49 13.23
C HIS A 172 -2.94 -1.96 14.11
N LEU A 173 -3.94 -2.80 14.40
CA LEU A 173 -5.05 -2.49 15.28
C LEU A 173 -5.35 -3.67 16.21
N PRO A 174 -5.77 -3.41 17.46
CA PRO A 174 -6.13 -4.47 18.38
C PRO A 174 -7.52 -5.06 18.07
N LEU A 175 -7.61 -6.39 18.11
CA LEU A 175 -8.86 -7.16 18.01
C LEU A 175 -9.85 -6.76 19.11
N ASP A 176 -11.14 -6.72 18.77
CA ASP A 176 -12.27 -6.48 19.69
C ASP A 176 -12.20 -5.14 20.45
N LYS A 177 -11.47 -4.17 19.91
CA LYS A 177 -11.44 -2.79 20.41
C LYS A 177 -12.12 -1.84 19.44
N PRO A 178 -13.07 -1.00 19.88
CA PRO A 178 -13.60 0.04 19.02
C PRO A 178 -12.48 1.03 18.70
N VAL A 179 -12.34 1.37 17.42
CA VAL A 179 -11.36 2.33 16.90
C VAL A 179 -12.12 3.46 16.23
N LYS A 180 -11.81 4.70 16.62
CA LYS A 180 -12.26 5.92 15.95
C LYS A 180 -11.13 6.37 15.03
N VAL A 181 -11.38 6.30 13.73
CA VAL A 181 -10.41 6.70 12.71
C VAL A 181 -10.65 8.15 12.35
N LEU A 182 -9.70 9.01 12.71
CA LEU A 182 -9.65 10.41 12.32
C LEU A 182 -8.89 10.53 11.02
N LEU A 183 -9.38 11.34 10.09
CA LEU A 183 -8.88 11.36 8.72
C LEU A 183 -8.54 12.78 8.29
N ARG A 184 -7.30 12.98 7.85
CA ARG A 184 -6.79 14.26 7.33
C ARG A 184 -6.10 14.07 5.98
N SER A 185 -6.31 15.01 5.08
CA SER A 185 -5.52 15.12 3.85
C SER A 185 -4.57 16.31 3.90
N LYS A 186 -3.36 16.12 3.36
CA LYS A 186 -2.34 17.17 3.22
C LYS A 186 -2.42 17.94 1.91
N ASP A 187 -3.07 17.39 0.90
CA ASP A 187 -3.02 17.90 -0.47
C ASP A 187 -4.40 17.95 -1.14
N VAL A 188 -4.87 16.82 -1.69
CA VAL A 188 -6.09 16.69 -2.48
C VAL A 188 -7.12 15.83 -1.76
N LEU A 189 -8.29 15.62 -2.36
CA LEU A 189 -9.25 14.64 -1.85
C LEU A 189 -8.67 13.22 -1.93
N HIS A 190 -8.88 12.45 -0.87
CA HIS A 190 -8.68 11.00 -0.81
C HIS A 190 -9.90 10.37 -0.13
N ASP A 191 -10.01 9.05 -0.10
CA ASP A 191 -10.98 8.32 0.72
C ASP A 191 -10.27 7.11 1.31
N PHE A 192 -10.34 6.96 2.63
CA PHE A 192 -9.75 5.83 3.33
C PHE A 192 -10.77 4.69 3.42
N ASP A 193 -10.59 3.66 2.59
CA ASP A 193 -11.46 2.48 2.55
C ASP A 193 -10.72 1.21 2.97
N VAL A 194 -11.36 0.44 3.86
CA VAL A 194 -10.99 -0.94 4.18
C VAL A 194 -12.26 -1.78 4.03
N PRO A 195 -12.45 -2.47 2.88
CA PRO A 195 -13.75 -3.05 2.52
C PRO A 195 -14.32 -3.99 3.59
N GLN A 196 -13.50 -4.83 4.21
CA GLN A 196 -13.91 -5.79 5.23
C GLN A 196 -14.34 -5.11 6.54
N MET A 197 -13.91 -3.87 6.78
CA MET A 197 -14.34 -3.08 7.93
C MET A 197 -15.66 -2.37 7.67
N ARG A 198 -16.13 -2.29 6.41
CA ARG A 198 -17.37 -1.61 5.98
C ARG A 198 -17.43 -0.13 6.37
N GLY A 199 -16.27 0.48 6.52
CA GLY A 199 -16.12 1.90 6.78
C GLY A 199 -15.23 2.50 5.70
N LYS A 200 -15.75 3.53 5.04
CA LYS A 200 -15.00 4.39 4.15
C LYS A 200 -15.42 5.83 4.40
N MET A 201 -14.53 6.79 4.17
CA MET A 201 -14.83 8.20 4.36
C MET A 201 -13.82 9.08 3.64
N ASP A 202 -14.34 10.08 2.93
CA ASP A 202 -13.55 11.06 2.22
C ASP A 202 -12.69 11.88 3.20
N MET A 203 -11.46 12.13 2.79
CA MET A 203 -10.46 12.91 3.49
C MET A 203 -10.32 14.26 2.78
N VAL A 204 -11.01 15.26 3.30
CA VAL A 204 -11.07 16.59 2.68
C VAL A 204 -9.99 17.50 3.27
N PRO A 205 -9.10 18.10 2.44
CA PRO A 205 -8.11 19.06 2.92
C PRO A 205 -8.75 20.17 3.78
N GLY A 206 -8.17 20.42 4.95
CA GLY A 206 -8.66 21.43 5.90
C GLY A 206 -9.77 20.97 6.85
N MET A 207 -10.25 19.71 6.74
CA MET A 207 -11.20 19.12 7.68
C MET A 207 -10.65 17.83 8.29
N VAL A 208 -11.18 17.46 9.46
CA VAL A 208 -10.96 16.14 10.07
C VAL A 208 -12.27 15.37 9.97
N SER A 209 -12.37 14.50 8.98
CA SER A 209 -13.47 13.55 8.89
C SER A 209 -13.20 12.33 9.78
N TYR A 210 -14.21 11.52 10.06
CA TYR A 210 -14.04 10.34 10.88
C TYR A 210 -15.10 9.28 10.61
N PHE A 211 -14.74 8.04 10.87
CA PHE A 211 -15.69 6.96 11.09
C PHE A 211 -15.18 6.06 12.23
N TRP A 212 -15.93 5.02 12.57
CA TRP A 212 -15.51 4.07 13.58
C TRP A 212 -15.93 2.65 13.22
N PHE A 213 -15.19 1.69 13.76
CA PHE A 213 -15.52 0.27 13.71
C PHE A 213 -14.81 -0.45 14.85
N THR A 214 -15.20 -1.69 15.10
CA THR A 214 -14.52 -2.63 15.99
C THR A 214 -14.04 -3.79 15.12
N PRO A 215 -12.73 -4.03 14.95
CA PRO A 215 -12.24 -5.22 14.27
C PRO A 215 -12.66 -6.47 15.05
N THR A 216 -13.22 -7.48 14.39
CA THR A 216 -13.71 -8.71 15.00
C THR A 216 -13.01 -9.97 14.50
N LYS A 217 -12.00 -9.80 13.63
CA LYS A 217 -11.24 -10.92 13.08
C LYS A 217 -9.80 -10.51 12.80
N THR A 218 -8.85 -11.29 13.33
CA THR A 218 -7.42 -11.11 13.04
C THR A 218 -7.11 -11.37 11.57
N GLY A 219 -6.04 -10.74 11.08
CA GLY A 219 -5.59 -10.88 9.71
C GLY A 219 -5.12 -9.57 9.09
N GLN A 220 -4.69 -9.66 7.84
CA GLN A 220 -4.22 -8.54 7.04
C GLN A 220 -5.31 -8.12 6.05
N TYR A 221 -5.67 -6.85 6.07
CA TYR A 221 -6.69 -6.25 5.23
C TYR A 221 -6.09 -5.13 4.41
N GLU A 222 -6.45 -5.05 3.14
CA GLU A 222 -5.95 -4.00 2.26
C GLU A 222 -6.66 -2.67 2.53
N ILE A 223 -5.87 -1.62 2.60
CA ILE A 223 -6.30 -0.22 2.60
C ILE A 223 -6.20 0.28 1.16
N MET A 224 -7.24 0.96 0.68
CA MET A 224 -7.25 1.55 -0.65
C MET A 224 -7.75 2.99 -0.63
N CYS A 225 -7.25 3.79 -1.57
CA CYS A 225 -7.81 5.11 -1.85
C CYS A 225 -9.07 4.95 -2.71
N ALA A 226 -10.22 5.39 -2.22
CA ALA A 226 -11.51 5.27 -2.92
C ALA A 226 -12.02 6.58 -3.53
N GLU A 227 -11.18 7.62 -3.60
CA GLU A 227 -11.46 8.91 -4.24
C GLU A 227 -10.32 9.27 -5.17
N TYR A 228 -10.62 9.75 -6.39
CA TYR A 228 -9.59 9.93 -7.41
C TYR A 228 -8.62 11.06 -7.03
N CYS A 229 -7.40 10.67 -6.64
CA CYS A 229 -6.38 11.57 -6.12
C CYS A 229 -5.19 11.79 -7.07
N GLY A 230 -5.37 11.55 -8.38
CA GLY A 230 -4.35 11.79 -9.41
C GLY A 230 -3.71 10.52 -9.98
N VAL A 231 -2.58 10.67 -10.69
CA VAL A 231 -2.01 9.62 -11.55
C VAL A 231 -1.59 8.33 -10.81
N GLY A 232 -1.18 8.43 -9.55
CA GLY A 232 -0.83 7.29 -8.70
C GLY A 232 -1.99 6.72 -7.89
N HIS A 233 -3.24 7.19 -8.10
CA HIS A 233 -4.41 6.79 -7.31
C HIS A 233 -4.58 5.27 -7.19
N TYR A 234 -4.43 4.53 -8.29
CA TYR A 234 -4.58 3.06 -8.31
C TYR A 234 -3.55 2.32 -7.44
N ASN A 235 -2.43 2.97 -7.15
CA ASN A 235 -1.30 2.42 -6.39
C ASN A 235 -1.24 2.94 -4.95
N MET A 236 -2.16 3.81 -4.55
CA MET A 236 -2.26 4.33 -3.18
C MET A 236 -2.88 3.29 -2.25
N ARG A 237 -2.10 2.26 -1.95
CA ARG A 237 -2.51 1.07 -1.18
C ARG A 237 -1.73 0.99 0.13
N GLY A 238 -2.30 0.29 1.09
CA GLY A 238 -1.68 -0.01 2.37
C GLY A 238 -2.25 -1.27 2.99
N HIS A 239 -1.84 -1.55 4.23
CA HIS A 239 -2.33 -2.70 4.97
C HIS A 239 -2.75 -2.31 6.38
N MET A 240 -3.87 -2.90 6.81
CA MET A 240 -4.34 -2.90 8.17
C MET A 240 -4.21 -4.31 8.72
N ILE A 241 -3.38 -4.48 9.74
CA ILE A 241 -3.16 -5.77 10.41
C ILE A 241 -3.96 -5.77 11.72
N VAL A 242 -4.89 -6.70 11.87
CA VAL A 242 -5.64 -6.87 13.12
C VAL A 242 -4.97 -7.94 13.94
N ASP A 243 -4.47 -7.53 15.10
CA ASP A 243 -3.67 -8.35 16.01
C ASP A 243 -4.39 -8.61 17.33
N GLU A 244 -3.95 -9.68 18.00
CA GLU A 244 -4.21 -9.84 19.43
C GLU A 244 -3.57 -8.71 20.23
N GLN A 245 -4.19 -8.30 21.33
CA GLN A 245 -3.78 -7.13 22.13
C GLN A 245 -2.29 -7.12 22.46
N ASN A 246 -1.73 -8.25 22.90
CA ASN A 246 -0.31 -8.34 23.28
C ASN A 246 0.64 -8.10 22.09
N ALA A 247 0.28 -8.57 20.89
CA ALA A 247 1.08 -8.38 19.68
C ALA A 247 1.00 -6.93 19.20
N PHE A 248 -0.21 -6.34 19.23
CA PHE A 248 -0.41 -4.92 18.97
C PHE A 248 0.41 -4.04 19.92
N ASP A 249 0.38 -4.30 21.23
CA ASP A 249 1.11 -3.51 22.22
C ASP A 249 2.63 -3.59 22.00
N GLN A 250 3.14 -4.78 21.66
CA GLN A 250 4.55 -4.97 21.31
C GLN A 250 4.93 -4.18 20.05
N TRP A 251 4.13 -4.30 18.98
CA TRP A 251 4.33 -3.56 17.74
C TRP A 251 4.32 -2.05 17.99
N LEU A 252 3.30 -1.55 18.69
CA LEU A 252 3.12 -0.12 18.95
C LEU A 252 4.29 0.44 19.77
N SER A 253 4.77 -0.31 20.76
CA SER A 253 5.93 0.10 21.59
C SER A 253 7.25 0.18 20.83
N SER A 254 7.35 -0.46 19.67
CA SER A 254 8.55 -0.42 18.81
C SER A 254 8.57 0.78 17.86
N GLN A 255 7.46 1.49 17.71
CA GLN A 255 7.34 2.65 16.84
C GLN A 255 7.92 3.91 17.52
N PRO A 256 8.48 4.86 16.74
CA PRO A 256 9.03 6.08 17.30
C PRO A 256 7.92 7.06 17.71
N THR A 257 8.17 7.80 18.77
CA THR A 257 7.40 9.00 19.14
C THR A 257 7.82 10.21 18.31
N PHE A 258 6.96 11.24 18.21
CA PHE A 258 7.29 12.47 17.50
C PHE A 258 8.56 13.15 18.05
N ALA A 259 8.73 13.21 19.38
CA ALA A 259 9.94 13.74 19.98
C ALA A 259 11.20 12.94 19.58
N GLN A 260 11.10 11.62 19.46
CA GLN A 260 12.20 10.77 18.99
C GLN A 260 12.50 11.00 17.51
N THR A 261 11.49 11.19 16.66
CA THR A 261 11.71 11.48 15.23
C THR A 261 12.40 12.84 15.05
N LEU A 262 12.01 13.85 15.83
CA LEU A 262 12.68 15.16 15.81
C LEU A 262 14.13 15.08 16.30
N ALA A 263 14.38 14.34 17.39
CA ALA A 263 15.73 14.16 17.93
C ALA A 263 16.65 13.41 16.94
N ALA A 264 16.11 12.43 16.22
CA ALA A 264 16.83 11.72 15.15
C ALA A 264 17.14 12.66 13.97
N ALA A 265 16.18 13.49 13.55
CA ALA A 265 16.38 14.47 12.49
C ALA A 265 17.41 15.56 12.85
N ALA A 266 17.49 15.94 14.13
CA ALA A 266 18.47 16.92 14.63
C ALA A 266 19.92 16.40 14.71
N LYS A 267 20.12 15.08 14.60
CA LYS A 267 21.45 14.44 14.53
C LYS A 267 21.57 13.64 13.24
N PRO A 268 21.66 14.30 12.07
CA PRO A 268 21.69 13.60 10.80
C PRO A 268 22.96 12.74 10.70
N SER A 269 22.78 11.42 10.81
CA SER A 269 23.77 10.45 10.36
C SER A 269 23.84 10.46 8.83
N ARG A 270 24.97 10.07 8.24
CA ARG A 270 25.09 9.92 6.78
C ARG A 270 23.99 9.03 6.20
N ASP A 271 23.59 7.99 6.94
CA ASP A 271 22.54 7.06 6.54
C ASP A 271 21.16 7.73 6.58
N SER A 272 20.89 8.60 7.56
CA SER A 272 19.64 9.38 7.59
C SER A 272 19.54 10.42 6.47
N VAL A 273 20.66 10.99 6.01
CA VAL A 273 20.66 11.91 4.85
C VAL A 273 20.40 11.15 3.54
N LEU A 274 20.94 9.93 3.40
CA LEU A 274 20.63 9.05 2.28
C LEU A 274 19.16 8.63 2.26
N GLU A 275 18.62 8.27 3.42
CA GLU A 275 17.22 7.88 3.56
C GLU A 275 16.28 9.05 3.28
N LYS A 276 16.61 10.26 3.78
CA LYS A 276 15.91 11.48 3.40
C LYS A 276 15.92 11.70 1.89
N GLY A 277 17.06 11.48 1.24
CA GLY A 277 17.17 11.51 -0.22
C GLY A 277 16.21 10.52 -0.90
N ARG A 278 16.12 9.27 -0.42
CA ARG A 278 15.22 8.25 -0.98
C ARG A 278 13.75 8.63 -0.83
N LEU A 279 13.35 9.10 0.35
CA LEU A 279 11.99 9.56 0.61
C LEU A 279 11.61 10.75 -0.28
N LEU A 280 12.55 11.68 -0.54
CA LEU A 280 12.31 12.81 -1.46
C LEU A 280 12.11 12.32 -2.90
N VAL A 281 12.90 11.35 -3.34
CA VAL A 281 12.76 10.74 -4.68
C VAL A 281 11.39 10.12 -4.88
N GLU A 282 10.87 9.43 -3.86
CA GLU A 282 9.53 8.84 -3.88
C GLU A 282 8.44 9.91 -3.79
N LYS A 283 8.54 10.83 -2.83
CA LYS A 283 7.60 11.95 -2.61
C LYS A 283 7.40 12.79 -3.87
N TYR A 284 8.48 13.12 -4.57
CA TYR A 284 8.43 13.94 -5.79
C TYR A 284 8.34 13.11 -7.07
N GLY A 285 8.21 11.78 -6.97
CA GLY A 285 8.02 10.90 -8.13
C GLY A 285 9.21 10.87 -9.09
N CYS A 286 10.43 11.18 -8.65
CA CYS A 286 11.60 11.30 -9.53
C CYS A 286 11.92 9.97 -10.26
N ASN A 287 11.59 8.83 -9.64
CA ASN A 287 11.78 7.49 -10.20
C ASN A 287 10.93 7.22 -11.45
N ALA A 288 9.89 8.03 -11.74
CA ALA A 288 9.11 7.89 -12.96
C ALA A 288 9.92 8.22 -14.23
N CYS A 289 10.97 9.05 -14.08
CA CYS A 289 11.77 9.54 -15.21
C CYS A 289 13.27 9.21 -15.07
N HIS A 290 13.78 9.03 -13.85
CA HIS A 290 15.18 8.74 -13.57
C HIS A 290 15.35 7.34 -12.99
N SER A 291 16.34 6.61 -13.49
CA SER A 291 16.73 5.32 -12.93
C SER A 291 17.85 5.49 -11.90
N GLN A 292 17.85 4.64 -10.88
CA GLN A 292 18.95 4.60 -9.90
C GLN A 292 20.05 3.62 -10.29
N ASP A 293 19.79 2.71 -11.24
CA ASP A 293 20.75 1.72 -11.75
C ASP A 293 21.61 2.25 -12.91
N GLY A 294 21.31 3.45 -13.42
CA GLY A 294 22.03 4.10 -14.50
C GLY A 294 21.42 3.90 -15.90
N SER A 295 20.34 3.12 -16.04
CA SER A 295 19.67 2.94 -17.34
C SER A 295 19.05 4.26 -17.81
N ALA A 296 19.22 4.63 -19.08
CA ALA A 296 18.54 5.81 -19.62
C ALA A 296 17.01 5.60 -19.69
N SER A 297 16.25 6.63 -19.33
CA SER A 297 14.78 6.67 -19.47
C SER A 297 14.38 8.03 -20.08
N LEU A 298 13.33 8.68 -19.58
CA LEU A 298 12.96 10.05 -19.94
C LEU A 298 13.98 11.09 -19.43
N GLY A 299 14.75 10.75 -18.39
CA GLY A 299 15.92 11.49 -17.92
C GLY A 299 17.16 10.60 -17.78
N PRO A 300 18.34 11.21 -17.48
CA PRO A 300 19.57 10.47 -17.25
C PRO A 300 19.48 9.59 -15.99
N GLY A 301 20.04 8.39 -16.06
CA GLY A 301 20.22 7.52 -14.90
C GLY A 301 21.29 8.06 -13.95
N TRP A 302 21.16 7.77 -12.65
CA TRP A 302 21.99 8.38 -11.62
C TRP A 302 23.23 7.58 -11.23
N LYS A 303 23.28 6.27 -11.52
CA LYS A 303 24.45 5.44 -11.21
C LYS A 303 25.69 5.95 -11.96
N GLY A 304 26.71 6.35 -11.22
CA GLY A 304 27.94 6.92 -11.80
C GLY A 304 27.76 8.28 -12.48
N LEU A 305 26.62 8.97 -12.29
CA LEU A 305 26.37 10.28 -12.90
C LEU A 305 27.23 11.36 -12.25
N TYR A 306 27.37 11.34 -10.92
CA TYR A 306 28.16 12.34 -10.21
C TYR A 306 29.65 12.26 -10.58
N GLY A 307 30.23 13.39 -10.96
CA GLY A 307 31.62 13.51 -11.40
C GLY A 307 31.85 13.19 -12.89
N ARG A 308 30.83 12.70 -13.62
CA ARG A 308 30.89 12.45 -15.06
C ARG A 308 30.86 13.76 -15.84
N THR A 309 31.53 13.79 -16.99
CA THR A 309 31.38 14.87 -17.97
C THR A 309 30.24 14.53 -18.92
N GLU A 310 29.24 15.40 -19.00
CA GLU A 310 28.09 15.28 -19.90
C GLU A 310 28.11 16.39 -20.96
N GLN A 311 27.65 16.08 -22.16
CA GLN A 311 27.45 17.09 -23.21
C GLN A 311 26.05 17.70 -23.07
N LEU A 312 25.98 19.02 -23.18
CA LEU A 312 24.74 19.78 -23.14
C LEU A 312 24.16 19.96 -24.54
N ALA A 313 22.86 20.22 -24.60
CA ALA A 313 22.13 20.42 -25.85
C ALA A 313 22.61 21.63 -26.68
N ASP A 314 23.33 22.58 -26.06
CA ASP A 314 23.93 23.75 -26.71
C ASP A 314 25.33 23.47 -27.27
N GLY A 315 25.82 22.22 -27.17
CA GLY A 315 27.14 21.80 -27.65
C GLY A 315 28.28 22.04 -26.66
N THR A 316 28.00 22.62 -25.49
CA THR A 316 29.00 22.74 -24.42
C THR A 316 29.08 21.46 -23.59
N SER A 317 30.13 21.30 -22.78
CA SER A 317 30.28 20.18 -21.84
C SER A 317 30.24 20.69 -20.41
N VAL A 318 29.69 19.88 -19.50
CA VAL A 318 29.64 20.18 -18.07
C VAL A 318 30.13 19.00 -17.26
N GLN A 319 30.87 19.27 -16.19
CA GLN A 319 31.13 18.27 -15.17
C GLN A 319 29.92 18.22 -14.23
N VAL A 320 29.38 17.02 -14.02
CA VAL A 320 28.22 16.83 -13.15
C VAL A 320 28.65 16.89 -11.69
N ASP A 321 28.78 18.11 -11.18
CA ASP A 321 29.07 18.41 -9.78
C ASP A 321 27.80 18.76 -9.00
N GLU A 322 27.97 19.15 -7.73
CA GLU A 322 26.83 19.47 -6.87
C GLU A 322 26.09 20.73 -7.33
N ALA A 323 26.81 21.73 -7.85
CA ALA A 323 26.21 22.95 -8.35
C ALA A 323 25.37 22.68 -9.60
N TYR A 324 25.88 21.83 -10.50
CA TYR A 324 25.14 21.40 -11.68
C TYR A 324 23.87 20.63 -11.29
N LEU A 325 23.97 19.62 -10.43
CA LEU A 325 22.79 18.85 -10.00
C LEU A 325 21.71 19.72 -9.34
N LYS A 326 22.11 20.64 -8.46
CA LYS A 326 21.18 21.61 -7.85
C LYS A 326 20.52 22.49 -8.90
N SER A 327 21.30 23.03 -9.83
CA SER A 327 20.77 23.86 -10.92
C SER A 327 19.86 23.09 -11.87
N ALA A 328 20.14 21.82 -12.15
CA ALA A 328 19.34 20.98 -13.03
C ALA A 328 17.99 20.60 -12.41
N ILE A 329 17.90 20.55 -11.07
CA ILE A 329 16.63 20.30 -10.36
C ILE A 329 15.78 21.58 -10.27
N LEU A 330 16.41 22.73 -10.02
CA LEU A 330 15.74 24.02 -9.86
C LEU A 330 15.36 24.68 -11.21
N ASP A 331 16.19 24.50 -12.25
CA ASP A 331 15.99 25.01 -13.60
C ASP A 331 16.45 23.99 -14.66
N PRO A 332 15.68 22.91 -14.88
CA PRO A 332 16.05 21.81 -15.78
C PRO A 332 16.20 22.21 -17.25
N LYS A 333 15.67 23.37 -17.65
CA LYS A 333 15.69 23.82 -19.05
C LYS A 333 16.98 24.56 -19.40
N ALA A 334 17.64 25.20 -18.44
CA ALA A 334 18.80 26.04 -18.70
C ALA A 334 20.03 25.28 -19.20
N ARG A 335 20.31 24.10 -18.64
CA ARG A 335 21.54 23.32 -18.93
C ARG A 335 21.24 21.84 -19.13
N ARG A 336 20.37 21.55 -20.10
CA ARG A 336 19.89 20.20 -20.42
C ARG A 336 20.97 19.34 -21.08
N VAL A 337 21.13 18.12 -20.58
CA VAL A 337 21.99 17.08 -21.21
C VAL A 337 21.45 16.70 -22.59
N GLN A 338 22.37 16.58 -23.57
CA GLN A 338 22.05 16.18 -24.92
C GLN A 338 21.40 14.79 -24.96
N GLY A 339 20.39 14.60 -25.80
CA GLY A 339 19.72 13.30 -25.98
C GLY A 339 18.45 13.06 -25.14
N TYR A 340 18.15 13.89 -24.13
CA TYR A 340 16.94 13.74 -23.30
C TYR A 340 15.86 14.79 -23.59
N PRO A 341 14.58 14.46 -23.72
CA PRO A 341 13.55 15.44 -24.03
C PRO A 341 13.37 16.47 -22.89
N PRO A 342 12.93 17.72 -23.16
CA PRO A 342 12.76 18.78 -22.15
C PRO A 342 11.47 18.58 -21.32
N VAL A 343 11.33 17.42 -20.68
CA VAL A 343 10.12 16.99 -19.94
C VAL A 343 10.25 17.14 -18.42
N MET A 344 11.48 17.33 -17.90
CA MET A 344 11.70 17.52 -16.47
C MET A 344 11.11 18.86 -16.01
N VAL A 345 10.26 18.81 -14.98
CA VAL A 345 9.67 19.99 -14.35
C VAL A 345 10.65 20.59 -13.33
N ALA A 346 10.55 21.90 -13.11
CA ALA A 346 11.32 22.59 -12.08
C ALA A 346 10.75 22.25 -10.69
N TYR A 347 11.61 21.89 -9.75
CA TYR A 347 11.21 21.64 -8.36
C TYR A 347 11.63 22.79 -7.46
N THR A 348 10.78 23.14 -6.50
CA THR A 348 11.08 24.14 -5.46
C THR A 348 11.48 23.44 -4.17
N LEU A 349 12.74 23.01 -4.08
CA LEU A 349 13.31 22.33 -2.92
C LEU A 349 14.20 23.30 -2.14
N ASN A 350 14.25 23.14 -0.81
CA ASN A 350 15.19 23.90 0.02
C ASN A 350 16.61 23.28 -0.03
N ASP A 351 17.60 23.99 0.50
CA ASP A 351 19.02 23.59 0.44
C ASP A 351 19.31 22.22 1.09
N ASP A 352 18.57 21.89 2.16
CA ASP A 352 18.72 20.63 2.89
C ASP A 352 18.13 19.46 2.10
N GLU A 353 16.96 19.64 1.48
CA GLU A 353 16.34 18.67 0.58
C GLU A 353 17.19 18.44 -0.67
N LEU A 354 17.71 19.51 -1.27
CA LEU A 354 18.65 19.43 -2.39
C LEU A 354 19.94 18.71 -1.97
N GLY A 355 20.46 19.00 -0.78
CA GLY A 355 21.63 18.33 -0.23
C GLY A 355 21.43 16.83 -0.05
N ALA A 356 20.26 16.41 0.43
CA ALA A 356 19.90 15.00 0.60
C ALA A 356 19.79 14.27 -0.75
N LEU A 357 19.13 14.87 -1.75
CA LEU A 357 19.05 14.31 -3.11
C LEU A 357 20.42 14.19 -3.77
N VAL A 358 21.25 15.24 -3.70
CA VAL A 358 22.62 15.20 -4.23
C VAL A 358 23.44 14.13 -3.51
N THR A 359 23.29 13.98 -2.19
CA THR A 359 23.98 12.94 -1.41
C THR A 359 23.59 11.53 -1.85
N LEU A 360 22.30 11.31 -2.13
CA LEU A 360 21.82 10.06 -2.72
C LEU A 360 22.45 9.83 -4.11
N ILE A 361 22.39 10.79 -5.02
CA ILE A 361 22.96 10.65 -6.38
C ILE A 361 24.47 10.37 -6.31
N LYS A 362 25.21 11.07 -5.43
CA LYS A 362 26.64 10.81 -5.16
C LYS A 362 26.88 9.37 -4.70
N SER A 363 26.02 8.85 -3.82
CA SER A 363 26.19 7.49 -3.28
C SER A 363 26.09 6.40 -4.34
N LEU A 364 25.32 6.65 -5.41
CA LEU A 364 25.13 5.72 -6.53
C LEU A 364 26.37 5.65 -7.47
N GLY A 365 27.37 6.52 -7.29
CA GLY A 365 28.57 6.58 -8.15
C GLY A 365 29.86 6.03 -7.54
N THR A 366 29.91 5.73 -6.24
CA THR A 366 31.18 5.37 -5.56
C THR A 366 31.35 3.86 -5.37
N ALA A 367 32.17 3.24 -6.22
CA ALA A 367 32.96 2.09 -5.79
C ALA A 367 34.04 2.63 -4.82
N ARG A 368 33.91 2.36 -3.52
CA ARG A 368 34.95 2.73 -2.55
C ARG A 368 36.17 1.83 -2.76
N GLN A 369 37.29 2.41 -3.22
CA GLN A 369 38.64 1.92 -2.92
C GLN A 369 38.85 1.94 -1.40
N GLY A 370 39.59 0.95 -0.91
CA GLY A 370 39.63 0.52 0.49
C GLY A 370 40.10 1.58 1.49
N ASP A 371 39.44 1.57 2.64
CA ASP A 371 40.07 1.79 3.93
C ASP A 371 39.86 0.49 4.72
N GLU A 372 40.97 -0.07 5.20
CA GLU A 372 41.04 -1.19 6.14
C GLU A 372 40.47 -0.83 7.51
N LEU A 373 40.17 -1.89 8.28
CA LEU A 373 39.73 -2.00 9.69
C LEU A 373 38.20 -2.14 9.84
N SER A 374 37.62 -3.24 10.34
CA SER A 374 38.11 -4.49 10.92
C SER A 374 36.91 -5.47 10.92
N ALA A 375 37.11 -6.76 10.63
CA ALA A 375 36.11 -7.79 10.96
C ALA A 375 36.25 -8.18 12.44
N PRO A 376 35.15 -8.59 13.10
CA PRO A 376 34.79 -10.02 13.08
C PRO A 376 33.32 -10.26 12.65
N GLY A 377 33.09 -11.39 11.98
CA GLY A 377 31.87 -11.73 11.23
C GLY A 377 30.52 -11.81 11.98
N GLU A 378 30.45 -11.48 13.27
CA GLU A 378 29.17 -11.30 13.97
C GLU A 378 28.47 -10.01 13.56
N ASP A 379 29.21 -8.93 13.30
CA ASP A 379 28.64 -7.63 12.94
C ASP A 379 27.98 -7.66 11.55
N LEU A 380 28.61 -8.34 10.57
CA LEU A 380 28.05 -8.48 9.22
C LEU A 380 26.78 -9.36 9.17
N ALA A 381 26.73 -10.43 9.97
CA ALA A 381 25.53 -11.26 10.05
C ALA A 381 24.38 -10.53 10.74
N ALA A 382 24.65 -9.72 11.78
CA ALA A 382 23.66 -8.87 12.42
C ALA A 382 23.14 -7.77 11.49
N GLN A 383 24.03 -7.13 10.72
CA GLN A 383 23.66 -6.17 9.66
C GLN A 383 22.80 -6.84 8.59
N GLY A 384 23.18 -8.05 8.15
CA GLY A 384 22.40 -8.83 7.21
C GLY A 384 21.02 -9.22 7.73
N GLN A 385 20.89 -9.51 9.04
CA GLN A 385 19.60 -9.77 9.66
C GLN A 385 18.69 -8.54 9.63
N GLN A 386 19.25 -7.37 9.91
CA GLN A 386 18.49 -6.11 9.86
C GLN A 386 18.07 -5.77 8.42
N LEU A 387 18.95 -6.01 7.45
CA LEU A 387 18.64 -5.85 6.02
C LEU A 387 17.58 -6.84 5.54
N ALA A 388 17.62 -8.09 5.99
CA ALA A 388 16.60 -9.08 5.66
C ALA A 388 15.22 -8.70 6.22
N LYS A 389 15.17 -7.99 7.35
CA LYS A 389 13.93 -7.39 7.88
C LYS A 389 13.49 -6.20 7.05
N SER A 390 14.39 -5.27 6.73
CA SER A 390 14.04 -4.05 6.00
C SER A 390 13.61 -4.32 4.55
N PHE A 391 14.21 -5.31 3.90
CA PHE A 391 13.79 -5.76 2.56
C PHE A 391 12.59 -6.71 2.59
N GLY A 392 12.03 -7.00 3.76
CA GLY A 392 10.88 -7.91 3.90
C GLY A 392 11.19 -9.37 3.56
N CYS A 393 12.46 -9.76 3.42
CA CYS A 393 12.85 -11.13 3.07
C CYS A 393 12.30 -12.15 4.08
N LEU A 394 12.26 -11.79 5.37
CA LEU A 394 11.78 -12.66 6.45
C LEU A 394 10.27 -12.90 6.44
N ALA A 395 9.50 -12.16 5.65
CA ALA A 395 8.07 -12.44 5.45
C ALA A 395 7.85 -13.70 4.60
N CYS A 396 8.82 -14.04 3.73
CA CYS A 396 8.74 -15.21 2.85
C CYS A 396 9.72 -16.32 3.26
N HIS A 397 10.90 -15.96 3.77
CA HIS A 397 11.96 -16.89 4.15
C HIS A 397 12.05 -17.02 5.67
N SER A 398 11.72 -18.21 6.18
CA SER A 398 11.90 -18.51 7.60
C SER A 398 13.38 -18.75 7.93
N VAL A 399 13.75 -18.56 9.20
CA VAL A 399 15.12 -18.83 9.71
C VAL A 399 15.15 -19.94 10.76
N ASP A 400 14.03 -20.62 10.96
CA ASP A 400 13.83 -21.67 11.98
C ASP A 400 13.52 -23.05 11.37
N GLY A 401 13.52 -23.17 10.05
CA GLY A 401 13.19 -24.39 9.32
C GLY A 401 11.71 -24.57 8.97
N SER A 402 10.82 -23.66 9.39
CA SER A 402 9.40 -23.72 9.04
C SER A 402 9.18 -23.54 7.53
N LYS A 403 8.17 -24.21 6.96
CA LYS A 403 7.83 -24.04 5.54
C LYS A 403 7.14 -22.69 5.33
N GLY A 404 7.73 -21.84 4.49
CA GLY A 404 7.19 -20.54 4.13
C GLY A 404 6.88 -20.43 2.63
N VAL A 405 6.61 -19.19 2.23
CA VAL A 405 6.41 -18.77 0.83
C VAL A 405 7.68 -18.99 0.00
N GLY A 406 8.86 -18.81 0.62
CA GLY A 406 10.17 -19.17 0.08
C GLY A 406 10.87 -20.25 0.91
N PRO A 407 12.03 -20.77 0.43
CA PRO A 407 12.84 -21.73 1.17
C PRO A 407 13.33 -21.16 2.50
N SER A 408 13.31 -21.98 3.55
CA SER A 408 13.90 -21.63 4.84
C SER A 408 15.42 -21.44 4.69
N TRP A 409 15.99 -20.46 5.40
CA TRP A 409 17.42 -20.24 5.45
C TRP A 409 18.13 -21.13 6.49
N GLN A 410 17.38 -21.76 7.40
CA GLN A 410 17.96 -22.71 8.36
C GLN A 410 18.54 -23.92 7.63
N GLY A 411 19.86 -24.10 7.71
CA GLY A 411 20.59 -25.18 7.06
C GLY A 411 20.60 -25.12 5.53
N LEU A 412 20.24 -23.98 4.92
CA LEU A 412 20.16 -23.84 3.47
C LEU A 412 21.53 -23.73 2.81
N TYR A 413 22.39 -22.88 3.36
CA TYR A 413 23.72 -22.65 2.81
C TYR A 413 24.56 -23.93 2.84
N GLY A 414 25.13 -24.31 1.70
CA GLY A 414 25.90 -25.53 1.50
C GLY A 414 25.06 -26.77 1.13
N LYS A 415 23.72 -26.72 1.25
CA LYS A 415 22.82 -27.82 0.90
C LYS A 415 22.69 -27.97 -0.62
N THR A 416 22.49 -29.20 -1.10
CA THR A 416 22.12 -29.44 -2.50
C THR A 416 20.60 -29.48 -2.65
N GLU A 417 20.05 -28.53 -3.39
CA GLU A 417 18.63 -28.44 -3.73
C GLU A 417 18.35 -28.95 -5.15
N THR A 418 17.09 -29.30 -5.42
CA THR A 418 16.62 -29.69 -6.75
C THR A 418 15.80 -28.55 -7.33
N LEU A 419 16.09 -28.09 -8.55
CA LEU A 419 15.37 -27.04 -9.25
C LEU A 419 14.10 -27.58 -9.93
N GLU A 420 13.23 -26.68 -10.38
CA GLU A 420 11.98 -27.03 -11.07
C GLU A 420 12.20 -27.89 -12.33
N ASP A 421 13.28 -27.65 -13.07
CA ASP A 421 13.68 -28.42 -14.26
C ASP A 421 14.28 -29.80 -13.95
N GLY A 422 14.38 -30.17 -12.67
CA GLY A 422 14.94 -31.44 -12.20
C GLY A 422 16.46 -31.46 -12.04
N THR A 423 17.16 -30.37 -12.39
CA THR A 423 18.60 -30.25 -12.13
C THR A 423 18.89 -30.05 -10.65
N ARG A 424 20.11 -30.39 -10.21
CA ARG A 424 20.54 -30.25 -8.81
C ARG A 424 21.58 -29.14 -8.70
N ILE A 425 21.41 -28.24 -7.74
CA ILE A 425 22.33 -27.13 -7.50
C ILE A 425 22.78 -27.12 -6.04
N LYS A 426 24.06 -26.81 -5.81
CA LYS A 426 24.56 -26.52 -4.47
C LYS A 426 24.22 -25.07 -4.13
N VAL A 427 23.63 -24.84 -2.97
CA VAL A 427 23.31 -23.49 -2.49
C VAL A 427 24.59 -22.87 -1.94
N ASP A 428 25.39 -22.33 -2.83
CA ASP A 428 26.60 -21.57 -2.52
C ASP A 428 26.34 -20.05 -2.62
N GLU A 429 27.40 -19.27 -2.41
CA GLU A 429 27.30 -17.81 -2.42
C GLU A 429 26.84 -17.26 -3.78
N ASP A 430 27.29 -17.87 -4.89
CA ASP A 430 26.93 -17.42 -6.23
C ASP A 430 25.46 -17.72 -6.52
N TYR A 431 24.96 -18.88 -6.11
CA TYR A 431 23.54 -19.19 -6.20
C TYR A 431 22.66 -18.23 -5.40
N ILE A 432 23.08 -17.87 -4.18
CA ILE A 432 22.33 -16.90 -3.35
C ILE A 432 22.35 -15.51 -3.98
N LYS A 433 23.51 -15.05 -4.48
CA LYS A 433 23.62 -13.76 -5.20
C LYS A 433 22.69 -13.73 -6.40
N GLU A 434 22.70 -14.78 -7.22
CA GLU A 434 21.84 -14.88 -8.38
C GLU A 434 20.36 -14.94 -7.98
N SER A 435 20.01 -15.64 -6.91
CA SER A 435 18.63 -15.72 -6.41
C SER A 435 18.11 -14.39 -5.87
N VAL A 436 18.96 -13.51 -5.33
CA VAL A 436 18.56 -12.17 -4.88
C VAL A 436 18.43 -11.20 -6.05
N LEU A 437 19.40 -11.23 -6.98
CA LEU A 437 19.47 -10.30 -8.12
C LEU A 437 18.56 -10.70 -9.28
N LYS A 438 18.27 -11.99 -9.44
CA LYS A 438 17.50 -12.62 -10.52
C LYS A 438 16.66 -13.79 -9.98
N PRO A 439 15.69 -13.53 -9.08
CA PRO A 439 14.97 -14.56 -8.34
C PRO A 439 14.24 -15.62 -9.18
N ASN A 440 13.83 -15.27 -10.41
CA ASN A 440 13.13 -16.17 -11.32
C ASN A 440 14.07 -16.98 -12.23
N ALA A 441 15.40 -16.87 -12.07
CA ALA A 441 16.35 -17.58 -12.92
C ALA A 441 16.49 -19.07 -12.56
N LYS A 442 16.48 -19.42 -11.27
CA LYS A 442 16.73 -20.79 -10.78
C LYS A 442 15.92 -21.09 -9.52
N ILE A 443 14.70 -21.60 -9.72
CA ILE A 443 13.71 -21.80 -8.66
C ILE A 443 13.80 -23.23 -8.11
N VAL A 444 13.90 -23.34 -6.77
CA VAL A 444 13.87 -24.63 -6.08
C VAL A 444 12.50 -25.28 -6.25
N LYS A 445 12.49 -26.58 -6.57
CA LYS A 445 11.28 -27.37 -6.79
C LYS A 445 10.34 -27.27 -5.59
N GLY A 446 9.10 -26.86 -5.85
CA GLY A 446 8.06 -26.70 -4.84
C GLY A 446 7.82 -25.26 -4.37
N TYR A 447 8.54 -24.28 -4.91
CA TYR A 447 8.32 -22.84 -4.69
C TYR A 447 7.85 -22.14 -5.98
N ALA A 448 7.03 -21.11 -5.84
CA ALA A 448 6.50 -20.32 -6.96
C ALA A 448 7.43 -19.15 -7.33
N PRO A 449 7.43 -18.67 -8.59
CA PRO A 449 8.20 -17.50 -9.08
C PRO A 449 7.62 -16.17 -8.58
N ILE A 450 7.55 -15.98 -7.26
CA ILE A 450 6.90 -14.83 -6.61
C ILE A 450 7.87 -13.94 -5.83
N MET A 451 9.15 -14.32 -5.76
CA MET A 451 10.17 -13.49 -5.11
C MET A 451 10.43 -12.25 -5.97
N PRO A 452 10.24 -11.03 -5.43
CA PRO A 452 10.47 -9.79 -6.17
C PRO A 452 11.97 -9.60 -6.43
N THR A 453 12.31 -8.89 -7.51
CA THR A 453 13.71 -8.59 -7.84
C THR A 453 14.25 -7.55 -6.86
N PHE A 454 15.37 -7.87 -6.21
CA PHE A 454 16.06 -6.94 -5.31
C PHE A 454 17.36 -6.44 -5.94
N THR A 455 17.69 -5.17 -5.70
CA THR A 455 18.94 -4.55 -6.17
C THR A 455 19.76 -3.97 -5.00
N PRO A 456 20.18 -4.79 -4.02
CA PRO A 456 21.02 -4.33 -2.92
C PRO A 456 22.40 -3.90 -3.45
N SER A 457 23.05 -2.97 -2.76
CA SER A 457 24.47 -2.69 -2.97
C SER A 457 25.34 -3.90 -2.64
N ASP A 458 26.57 -3.96 -3.16
CA ASP A 458 27.48 -5.08 -2.92
C ASP A 458 27.72 -5.35 -1.42
N LYS A 459 27.70 -4.29 -0.60
CA LYS A 459 27.82 -4.39 0.87
C LYS A 459 26.58 -5.00 1.51
N GLU A 460 25.39 -4.54 1.12
CA GLU A 460 24.12 -5.07 1.61
C GLU A 460 23.93 -6.54 1.19
N LEU A 461 24.30 -6.87 -0.06
CA LEU A 461 24.28 -8.23 -0.57
C LEU A 461 25.24 -9.13 0.21
N SER A 462 26.46 -8.65 0.47
CA SER A 462 27.45 -9.39 1.27
C SER A 462 26.97 -9.62 2.72
N ALA A 463 26.32 -8.62 3.33
CA ALA A 463 25.75 -8.74 4.67
C ALA A 463 24.56 -9.73 4.69
N LEU A 464 23.64 -9.66 3.72
CA LEU A 464 22.54 -10.64 3.57
C LEU A 464 23.07 -12.07 3.44
N ILE A 465 24.09 -12.27 2.61
CA ILE A 465 24.74 -13.57 2.44
C ILE A 465 25.40 -14.01 3.74
N ALA A 466 26.09 -13.13 4.46
CA ALA A 466 26.67 -13.44 5.76
C ALA A 466 25.59 -13.87 6.77
N PHE A 467 24.42 -13.23 6.76
CA PHE A 467 23.29 -13.63 7.60
C PHE A 467 22.75 -15.02 7.20
N ILE A 468 22.51 -15.28 5.90
CA ILE A 468 22.05 -16.60 5.42
C ILE A 468 23.07 -17.69 5.79
N LYS A 469 24.37 -17.41 5.62
CA LYS A 469 25.47 -18.29 6.06
C LYS A 469 25.45 -18.53 7.57
N SER A 470 25.12 -17.52 8.38
CA SER A 470 25.03 -17.70 9.84
C SER A 470 23.88 -18.61 10.27
N LYS A 471 22.93 -18.90 9.37
CA LYS A 471 21.85 -19.90 9.56
C LYS A 471 22.19 -21.27 8.97
N ALA A 472 23.39 -21.45 8.42
CA ALA A 472 23.88 -22.77 8.01
C ALA A 472 23.99 -23.71 9.22
N ASN A 473 23.87 -25.02 8.98
CA ASN A 473 24.19 -25.99 10.02
C ASN A 473 25.71 -25.98 10.27
N ALA A 474 26.11 -26.14 11.53
CA ALA A 474 27.51 -26.02 11.98
C ALA A 474 28.51 -26.99 11.29
N ASP A 475 28.02 -27.99 10.55
CA ASP A 475 28.84 -29.01 9.89
C ASP A 475 29.22 -28.68 8.43
N ALA A 476 28.97 -27.47 7.95
CA ALA A 476 29.22 -27.10 6.54
C ALA A 476 30.66 -26.59 6.22
N ASP A 477 31.56 -26.52 7.21
CA ASP A 477 32.96 -26.10 7.01
C ASP A 477 33.96 -27.19 7.46
N THR A 478 33.99 -28.33 6.77
CA THR A 478 35.17 -29.21 6.77
C THR A 478 36.10 -28.80 5.63
N SER A 479 36.73 -27.64 5.76
CA SER A 479 37.86 -27.23 4.91
C SER A 479 39.03 -26.64 5.72
N LYS A 480 39.15 -27.01 7.00
CA LYS A 480 40.37 -26.75 7.78
C LYS A 480 41.25 -27.99 7.84
N ALA A 481 42.47 -27.78 7.35
CA ALA A 481 43.58 -28.73 7.26
C ALA A 481 43.80 -29.55 8.55
N GLU A 482 44.03 -30.85 8.37
CA GLU A 482 44.69 -31.68 9.37
C GLU A 482 46.15 -31.23 9.52
N PRO A 483 46.63 -30.92 10.73
CA PRO A 483 48.05 -31.04 11.05
C PRO A 483 48.32 -32.50 11.40
N GLY A 484 49.24 -33.11 10.65
CA GLY A 484 49.43 -34.56 10.59
C GLY A 484 49.77 -35.27 11.90
N LYS A 485 49.53 -36.58 11.86
CA LYS A 485 50.44 -37.64 12.29
C LYS A 485 50.10 -38.95 11.62
#